data_AF-A0A9X7R2L0-F1
#
_entry.id   AF-A0A9X7R2L0-F1
#
_cell.length_a   1.000
_cell.length_b   1.000
_cell.length_c   1.000
_cell.angle_alpha   90.00
_cell.angle_beta   90.00
_cell.angle_gamma   90.00
#
_symmetry.space_group_name_H-M   'P 1'
#
loop_
_entity.id
_entity.type
_entity.pdbx_description
1 polymer ?
#
loop_
_entity_poly.entity_id
_entity_poly.type
_entity_poly.pdbx_seq_one_letter_code
_entity_poly.pdbx_strand_id
1 'polypeptide(L)' 'MQAIQLTVEHRQGRDGKPYLLIDGLPRLGAELDPDQAQALGRALIQAGINSRQGERGTIQYPVEG' A
#
# COMPACT_ATOMS: atom_id res chain seq x y z
N MET A 1 0.25 18.17 -8.42
CA MET A 1 0.38 16.71 -8.61
C MET A 1 -0.57 16.04 -7.63
N GLN A 2 -1.46 15.16 -8.09
CA GLN A 2 -2.32 14.37 -7.18
C GLN A 2 -1.52 13.20 -6.61
N ALA A 3 -1.55 13.03 -5.30
CA ALA A 3 -0.93 11.89 -4.64
C ALA A 3 -1.71 10.61 -4.97
N ILE A 4 -0.99 9.53 -5.26
CA ILE A 4 -1.62 8.21 -5.39
C ILE A 4 -2.05 7.78 -3.99
N GLN A 5 -3.35 7.60 -3.80
CA GLN A 5 -3.91 7.03 -2.58
C GLN A 5 -4.14 5.52 -2.79
N LEU A 6 -3.62 4.71 -1.89
CA LEU A 6 -3.83 3.27 -1.86
C LEU A 6 -4.78 2.92 -0.71
N THR A 7 -5.69 1.99 -0.94
CA THR A 7 -6.45 1.36 0.12
C THR A 7 -5.87 -0.04 0.33
N VAL A 8 -5.29 -0.31 1.49
CA VAL A 8 -4.60 -1.58 1.75
C VAL A 8 -5.33 -2.31 2.86
N GLU A 9 -5.72 -3.56 2.59
CA GLU A 9 -6.22 -4.45 3.62
C GLU A 9 -5.10 -5.36 4.12
N HIS A 10 -4.82 -5.25 5.41
CA HIS A 10 -3.83 -6.04 6.12
C HIS A 10 -4.45 -7.32 6.65
N ARG A 11 -4.02 -8.46 6.09
CA ARG A 11 -4.60 -9.77 6.36
C ARG A 11 -3.57 -10.73 6.93
N GLN A 12 -4.07 -11.82 7.50
CA GLN A 12 -3.25 -12.95 7.93
C GLN A 12 -3.55 -14.17 7.06
N GLY A 13 -2.50 -14.78 6.52
CA GLY A 13 -2.56 -16.00 5.74
C GLY A 13 -2.94 -17.19 6.60
N ARG A 14 -3.39 -18.27 5.96
CA ARG A 14 -3.68 -19.54 6.65
C ARG A 14 -2.44 -20.15 7.31
N ASP A 15 -1.25 -19.78 6.83
CA ASP A 15 0.06 -20.14 7.39
C ASP A 15 0.51 -19.20 8.52
N GLY A 16 -0.35 -18.25 8.93
CA GLY A 16 -0.07 -17.26 9.97
C GLY A 16 0.76 -16.07 9.48
N LYS A 17 1.25 -16.06 8.24
CA LYS A 17 2.08 -14.97 7.71
C LYS A 17 1.22 -13.78 7.28
N PRO A 18 1.66 -12.54 7.54
CA PRO A 18 0.94 -11.38 7.06
C PRO A 18 1.00 -11.28 5.53
N TYR A 19 -0.10 -10.86 4.92
CA TYR A 19 -0.13 -10.49 3.51
C TYR A 19 -1.04 -9.28 3.31
N LEU A 20 -0.91 -8.62 2.16
CA LEU A 20 -1.62 -7.40 1.84
C LEU A 20 -2.50 -7.60 0.61
N LEU A 21 -3.73 -7.10 0.66
CA LEU A 21 -4.53 -6.84 -0.53
C LEU A 21 -4.50 -5.33 -0.78
N ILE A 22 -4.01 -4.91 -1.94
CA ILE A 22 -3.91 -3.49 -2.29
C ILE A 22 -4.96 -3.18 -3.34
N ASP A 23 -5.87 -2.28 -2.97
CA ASP A 23 -6.87 -1.70 -3.85
C ASP A 23 -6.49 -0.26 -4.20
N GLY A 24 -6.89 0.20 -5.38
CA GLY A 24 -6.51 1.52 -5.88
C GLY A 24 -5.08 1.63 -6.41
N LEU A 25 -4.35 0.51 -6.56
CA LEU A 25 -3.15 0.52 -7.40
C LEU A 25 -3.58 0.88 -8.83
N PRO A 26 -2.90 1.83 -9.50
CA PRO A 26 -3.11 2.03 -10.93
C PRO A 26 -2.99 0.68 -11.62
N ARG A 27 -3.96 0.31 -12.47
CA ARG A 27 -3.97 -1.00 -13.14
C ARG A 27 -2.59 -1.25 -13.74
N LEU A 28 -2.07 -2.49 -13.61
CA LEU A 28 -0.78 -2.87 -14.20
C LEU A 28 -0.76 -2.41 -15.67
N GLY A 29 0.05 -1.39 -15.97
CA GLY A 29 0.03 -0.65 -17.25
C GLY A 29 -0.21 0.86 -17.14
N ALA A 30 -0.35 1.42 -15.94
CA ALA A 30 -0.46 2.87 -15.77
C ALA A 30 0.85 3.61 -16.11
N GLU A 31 0.72 4.69 -16.87
CA GLU A 31 1.79 5.65 -17.10
C GLU A 31 1.91 6.57 -15.87
N LEU A 32 3.06 6.53 -15.22
CA LEU A 32 3.36 7.34 -14.04
C LEU A 32 4.56 8.22 -14.35
N ASP A 33 4.48 9.49 -13.95
CA ASP A 33 5.68 10.32 -13.89
C ASP A 33 6.62 9.84 -12.74
N PRO A 34 7.89 10.27 -12.72
CA PRO A 34 8.85 9.83 -11.69
C PRO A 34 8.40 10.15 -10.26
N ASP A 35 7.71 11.27 -10.02
CA ASP A 35 7.28 11.68 -8.68
C ASP A 35 6.12 10.80 -8.20
N GLN A 36 5.19 10.47 -9.10
CA GLN A 36 4.11 9.50 -8.85
C GLN A 36 4.65 8.10 -8.56
N ALA A 37 5.64 7.64 -9.33
CA ALA A 37 6.29 6.35 -9.11
C ALA A 37 6.98 6.30 -7.72
N GLN A 38 7.65 7.39 -7.33
CA GLN A 38 8.26 7.50 -6.00
C GLN A 38 7.22 7.52 -4.88
N ALA A 39 6.13 8.27 -5.04
CA ALA A 39 5.04 8.33 -4.06
C ALA A 39 4.40 6.95 -3.85
N LEU A 40 4.12 6.22 -4.94
CA LEU A 40 3.62 4.85 -4.89
C LEU A 40 4.61 3.93 -4.16
N GLY A 41 5.90 4.00 -4.51
CA GLY A 41 6.94 3.20 -3.85
C GLY A 41 7.00 3.42 -2.34
N ARG A 42 6.91 4.68 -1.88
CA ARG A 42 6.88 5.03 -0.45
C ARG A 42 5.65 4.45 0.26
N ALA A 43 4.47 4.55 -0.35
CA ALA A 43 3.24 3.99 0.20
C ALA A 43 3.31 2.47 0.37
N LEU A 44 3.83 1.75 -0.65
CA LEU A 44 4.00 0.30 -0.60
C LEU A 44 5.01 -0.15 0.46
N ILE A 45 6.13 0.57 0.60
CA ILE A 45 7.13 0.29 1.64
C ILE A 45 6.49 0.44 3.03
N GLN A 46 5.75 1.53 3.27
CA GLN A 46 5.11 1.76 4.56
C GLN A 46 4.04 0.70 4.88
N ALA A 47 3.22 0.32 3.90
CA ALA A 47 2.25 -0.76 4.06
C ALA A 47 2.93 -2.08 4.43
N GLY A 48 4.06 -2.41 3.80
CA GLY A 48 4.87 -3.57 4.13
C GLY A 48 5.42 -3.55 5.57
N ILE A 49 5.88 -2.38 6.03
CA ILE A 49 6.34 -2.18 7.42
C ILE A 49 5.19 -2.42 8.41
N ASN A 50 4.06 -1.73 8.21
CA ASN A 50 2.87 -1.86 9.06
C ASN A 50 2.38 -3.31 9.15
N SER A 51 2.34 -4.01 8.01
CA SER A 51 1.96 -5.43 7.94
C SER A 51 2.85 -6.33 8.81
N ARG A 52 4.16 -6.08 8.80
CA ARG A 52 5.14 -6.80 9.64
C ARG A 52 5.04 -6.45 11.12
N GLN A 53 4.66 -5.22 11.43
CA GLN A 53 4.43 -4.76 12.80
C GLN A 53 3.12 -5.28 13.40
N GLY A 54 2.27 -5.91 12.59
CA GLY A 54 1.05 -6.56 13.05
C GLY A 54 -0.21 -5.73 12.85
N GLU A 55 -0.16 -4.65 12.07
CA GLU A 55 -1.36 -3.92 11.65
C GLU A 55 -2.35 -4.85 10.93
N ARG A 56 -3.64 -4.56 11.12
CA ARG A 56 -4.77 -5.36 10.62
C ARG A 56 -5.90 -4.46 10.12
N GLY A 57 -6.70 -5.00 9.21
CA GLY A 57 -7.83 -4.28 8.64
C GLY A 57 -7.42 -3.32 7.52
N THR A 58 -8.34 -2.44 7.15
CA THR A 58 -8.18 -1.55 6.00
C THR A 58 -7.57 -0.22 6.40
N ILE A 59 -6.46 0.16 5.77
CA ILE A 59 -5.71 1.39 6.01
C ILE A 59 -5.51 2.12 4.68
N GLN A 60 -5.67 3.44 4.68
CA GLN A 60 -5.34 4.27 3.52
C GLN A 60 -3.91 4.78 3.61
N TYR A 61 -3.19 4.72 2.48
CA TYR A 61 -1.83 5.22 2.34
C TYR A 61 -1.77 6.32 1.26
N PRO A 62 -0.91 7.34 1.42
CA PRO A 62 -0.08 7.59 2.61
C PRO A 62 -0.95 7.91 3.83
N VAL A 63 -0.53 7.43 5.00
CA VAL A 63 -1.17 7.78 6.26
C VAL A 63 -0.85 9.26 6.48
N GLU A 64 -1.86 10.12 6.56
CA GLU A 64 -1.64 11.50 6.98
C GLU A 64 -1.07 11.46 8.41
N GLY A 65 0.16 11.99 8.54
CA GLY A 65 0.85 12.11 9.82
C GLY A 65 0.34 13.30 10.61
#